data_AF-A0A0S6UW20-F1
#
_entry.id   AF-A0A0S6UW20-F1
#
_cell.length_a   1.000
_cell.length_b   1.000
_cell.length_c   1.000
_cell.angle_alpha   90.00
_cell.angle_beta   90.00
_cell.angle_gamma   90.00
#
_symmetry.space_group_name_H-M   'P 1'
#
loop_
_entity.id
_entity.type
_entity.pdbx_description
1 polymer ?
#
loop_
_entity_poly.entity_id
_entity_poly.type
_entity_poly.pdbx_seq_one_letter_code
_entity_poly.pdbx_strand_id
1 'polypeptide(L)'
;MTSAVTLFDDYVDICDRARAALVRARQPREVLEIHQQLDHVKLRARQVQDREALIEVTVVQMEAERELGGMLLALQQAGLLGTGGGRRKKDETRRATLEEIGVRKKLSTKAQRAAELDPDEFAALCQAVREKIRGGRAILVDPIDDSGVIHGARSIMSGRVEPDDSLDYFPTPPWATRALVEHVLAHLKIDAQRYSVREPACGEGHIAEVLEEYFAEVFASDVFDYGYGAVADFLNEHTSQTADWFVTNPPFDEKAEAFFTRMLELARVGVAMFVRLQWLEGGGRYESIYSKTPPTCVAFFSERVNLCKGRWDPEGTTATAYVWLVWLRGRRAQPPFWIPPVCRETLTRPDDAERFTQHPVMRRAA
;
A
#
# COMPACT_ATOMS: atom_id res chain seq x y z
N MET A 1 -23.15 -23.20 3.99
CA MET A 1 -22.76 -22.72 5.34
C MET A 1 -21.33 -23.14 5.70
N THR A 2 -20.44 -23.38 4.73
CA THR A 2 -19.11 -23.98 4.95
C THR A 2 -17.95 -23.04 4.62
N SER A 3 -18.22 -21.78 4.26
CA SER A 3 -17.18 -20.81 3.83
C SER A 3 -16.80 -19.76 4.88
N ALA A 4 -17.59 -19.61 5.96
CA ALA A 4 -17.29 -18.64 7.01
C ALA A 4 -16.36 -19.20 8.12
N VAL A 5 -16.37 -20.52 8.33
CA VAL A 5 -15.57 -21.18 9.37
C VAL A 5 -14.08 -21.26 8.97
N THR A 6 -13.78 -21.42 7.67
CA THR A 6 -12.40 -21.48 7.17
C THR A 6 -11.66 -20.13 7.22
N LEU A 7 -12.37 -19.00 7.15
CA LEU A 7 -11.74 -17.67 7.18
C LEU A 7 -11.33 -17.24 8.59
N PHE A 8 -12.08 -17.63 9.63
CA PHE A 8 -11.76 -17.28 11.02
C PHE A 8 -10.53 -18.04 11.54
N ASP A 9 -10.44 -19.33 11.22
CA ASP A 9 -9.30 -20.18 11.62
C ASP A 9 -7.98 -19.68 11.02
N ASP A 10 -8.00 -19.13 9.80
CA ASP A 10 -6.81 -18.56 9.14
C ASP A 10 -6.29 -17.30 9.86
N TYR A 11 -7.17 -16.43 10.39
CA TYR A 11 -6.75 -15.19 11.05
C TYR A 11 -6.18 -15.40 12.45
N VAL A 12 -6.78 -16.31 13.22
CA VAL A 12 -6.27 -16.70 14.54
C VAL A 12 -4.86 -17.29 14.39
N ASP A 13 -4.68 -18.17 13.40
CA ASP A 13 -3.38 -18.76 13.07
C ASP A 13 -2.34 -17.70 12.62
N ILE A 14 -2.74 -16.69 11.83
CA ILE A 14 -1.84 -15.56 11.49
C ILE A 14 -1.47 -14.75 12.74
N CYS A 15 -2.43 -14.43 13.61
CA CYS A 15 -2.18 -13.68 14.84
C CYS A 15 -1.28 -14.46 15.82
N ASP A 16 -1.49 -15.76 15.95
CA ASP A 16 -0.66 -16.64 16.79
C ASP A 16 0.77 -16.75 16.24
N ARG A 17 0.92 -16.89 14.91
CA ARG A 17 2.23 -16.83 14.26
C ARG A 17 2.92 -15.49 14.48
N ALA A 18 2.18 -14.38 14.37
CA ALA A 18 2.73 -13.04 14.60
C ALA A 18 3.21 -12.89 16.04
N ARG A 19 2.43 -13.31 17.05
CA ARG A 19 2.85 -13.35 18.45
C ARG A 19 4.11 -14.20 18.65
N ALA A 20 4.16 -15.39 18.05
CA ALA A 20 5.34 -16.25 18.13
C ALA A 20 6.58 -15.64 17.47
N ALA A 21 6.40 -14.91 16.36
CA ALA A 21 7.47 -14.19 15.68
C ALA A 21 7.96 -12.99 16.51
N LEU A 22 7.06 -12.24 17.16
CA LEU A 22 7.41 -11.11 18.04
C LEU A 22 8.32 -11.56 19.19
N VAL A 23 8.00 -12.69 19.84
CA VAL A 23 8.84 -13.26 20.92
C VAL A 23 10.26 -13.61 20.42
N ARG A 24 10.40 -13.96 19.14
CA ARG A 24 11.68 -14.32 18.53
C ARG A 24 12.43 -13.12 17.95
N ALA A 25 11.75 -11.99 17.71
CA ALA A 25 12.36 -10.80 17.17
C ALA A 25 13.49 -10.30 18.09
N ARG A 26 14.59 -9.87 17.48
CA ARG A 26 15.79 -9.33 18.14
C ARG A 26 16.15 -7.94 17.61
N GLN A 27 15.53 -7.52 16.50
CA GLN A 27 15.83 -6.25 15.86
C GLN A 27 14.55 -5.50 15.48
N PRO A 28 14.54 -4.15 15.53
CA PRO A 28 13.38 -3.34 15.16
C PRO A 28 12.80 -3.68 13.78
N ARG A 29 13.66 -3.99 12.80
CA ARG A 29 13.23 -4.35 11.43
C ARG A 29 12.32 -5.59 11.39
N GLU A 30 12.56 -6.59 12.23
CA GLU A 30 11.76 -7.82 12.26
C GLU A 30 10.37 -7.53 12.82
N VAL A 31 10.30 -6.63 13.81
CA VAL A 31 9.02 -6.17 14.36
C VAL A 31 8.26 -5.32 13.34
N LEU A 32 8.96 -4.49 12.55
CA LEU A 32 8.34 -3.73 11.46
C LEU A 32 7.78 -4.63 10.36
N GLU A 33 8.45 -5.73 10.01
CA GLU A 33 7.94 -6.72 9.06
C GLU A 33 6.65 -7.37 9.57
N ILE A 34 6.60 -7.76 10.85
CA ILE A 34 5.39 -8.31 11.49
C ILE A 34 4.27 -7.25 11.52
N HIS A 35 4.60 -6.00 11.88
CA HIS A 35 3.64 -4.90 11.92
C HIS A 35 3.00 -4.66 10.55
N GLN A 36 3.80 -4.67 9.48
CA GLN A 36 3.30 -4.58 8.10
C GLN A 36 2.39 -5.77 7.75
N GLN A 37 2.76 -7.01 8.11
CA GLN A 37 1.89 -8.17 7.92
C GLN A 37 0.54 -8.02 8.61
N LEU A 38 0.53 -7.49 9.84
CA LEU A 38 -0.70 -7.24 10.59
C LEU A 38 -1.57 -6.14 9.95
N ASP A 39 -0.97 -5.12 9.33
CA ASP A 39 -1.75 -4.13 8.58
C ASP A 39 -2.51 -4.74 7.40
N HIS A 40 -1.93 -5.71 6.68
CA HIS A 40 -2.62 -6.42 5.62
C HIS A 40 -3.81 -7.21 6.15
N VAL A 41 -3.61 -7.95 7.24
CA VAL A 41 -4.65 -8.74 7.90
C VAL A 41 -5.79 -7.83 8.38
N LYS A 42 -5.44 -6.69 8.97
CA LYS A 42 -6.39 -5.68 9.46
C LYS A 42 -7.20 -5.08 8.33
N LEU A 43 -6.58 -4.86 7.17
CA LEU A 43 -7.26 -4.40 5.98
C LEU A 43 -8.27 -5.44 5.48
N ARG A 44 -7.85 -6.70 5.39
CA ARG A 44 -8.70 -7.81 4.97
C ARG A 44 -9.88 -8.04 5.90
N ALA A 45 -9.65 -8.01 7.20
CA ALA A 45 -10.72 -8.10 8.21
C ALA A 45 -11.77 -6.99 8.04
N ARG A 46 -11.37 -5.76 7.71
CA ARG A 46 -12.30 -4.66 7.41
C ARG A 46 -13.09 -4.88 6.12
N GLN A 47 -12.44 -5.39 5.07
CA GLN A 47 -13.08 -5.65 3.77
C GLN A 47 -14.20 -6.68 3.89
N VAL A 48 -13.91 -7.82 4.55
CA VAL A 48 -14.90 -8.89 4.77
C VAL A 48 -15.82 -8.61 5.96
N GLN A 49 -15.69 -7.44 6.59
CA GLN A 49 -16.47 -6.99 7.75
C GLN A 49 -16.39 -7.95 8.96
N ASP A 50 -15.28 -8.68 9.11
CA ASP A 50 -15.03 -9.56 10.25
C ASP A 50 -14.50 -8.73 11.44
N ARG A 51 -15.39 -8.52 12.41
CA ARG A 51 -15.09 -7.70 13.59
C ARG A 51 -14.19 -8.41 14.60
N GLU A 52 -14.33 -9.71 14.77
CA GLU A 52 -13.53 -10.44 15.76
C GLU A 52 -12.09 -10.59 15.24
N ALA A 53 -11.90 -10.88 13.95
CA ALA A 53 -10.56 -10.83 13.32
C ALA A 53 -9.94 -9.43 13.43
N LEU A 54 -10.73 -8.36 13.22
CA LEU A 54 -10.27 -6.97 13.37
C LEU A 54 -9.85 -6.64 14.81
N ILE A 55 -10.54 -7.19 15.81
CA ILE A 55 -10.18 -7.05 17.22
C ILE A 55 -8.82 -7.70 17.47
N GLU A 56 -8.67 -8.99 17.13
CA GLU A 56 -7.46 -9.76 17.41
C GLU A 56 -6.23 -9.15 16.74
N VAL A 57 -6.29 -8.88 15.44
CA VAL A 57 -5.16 -8.27 14.71
C VAL A 57 -4.79 -6.89 15.26
N THR A 58 -5.77 -6.09 15.71
CA THR A 58 -5.50 -4.76 16.28
C THR A 58 -4.75 -4.89 17.61
N VAL A 59 -5.11 -5.87 18.44
CA VAL A 59 -4.41 -6.08 19.71
C VAL A 59 -2.99 -6.60 19.48
N VAL A 60 -2.80 -7.58 18.58
CA VAL A 60 -1.45 -8.07 18.24
C VAL A 60 -0.59 -6.93 17.65
N GLN A 61 -1.19 -6.03 16.86
CA GLN A 61 -0.47 -4.86 16.35
C GLN A 61 -0.04 -3.91 17.48
N MET A 62 -0.90 -3.68 18.49
CA MET A 62 -0.52 -2.88 19.67
C MET A 62 0.63 -3.53 20.44
N GLU A 63 0.65 -4.86 20.57
CA GLU A 63 1.74 -5.60 21.19
C GLU A 63 3.04 -5.48 20.40
N ALA A 64 2.97 -5.57 19.06
CA ALA A 64 4.11 -5.32 18.19
C ALA A 64 4.66 -3.90 18.35
N GLU A 65 3.79 -2.89 18.42
CA GLU A 65 4.18 -1.49 18.65
C GLU A 65 4.85 -1.31 20.02
N ARG A 66 4.31 -1.95 21.07
CA ARG A 66 4.92 -1.95 22.41
C ARG A 66 6.32 -2.58 22.41
N GLU A 67 6.47 -3.73 21.77
CA GLU A 67 7.75 -4.43 21.65
C GLU A 67 8.79 -3.59 20.88
N LEU A 68 8.38 -2.99 19.75
CA LEU A 68 9.20 -2.04 18.99
C LEU A 68 9.66 -0.88 19.88
N GLY A 69 8.75 -0.32 20.68
CA GLY A 69 9.06 0.77 21.60
C GLY A 69 10.14 0.40 22.61
N GLY A 70 10.03 -0.81 23.21
CA GLY A 70 11.04 -1.34 24.12
C GLY A 70 12.41 -1.46 23.46
N MET A 71 12.47 -1.99 22.23
CA MET A 71 13.72 -2.07 21.47
C MET A 71 14.32 -0.69 21.16
N LEU A 72 13.50 0.29 20.80
CA LEU A 72 13.96 1.65 20.50
C LEU A 72 14.52 2.34 21.76
N LEU A 73 13.85 2.20 22.91
CA LEU A 73 14.32 2.73 24.19
C LEU A 73 15.65 2.07 24.60
N ALA A 74 15.79 0.76 24.44
CA ALA A 74 17.03 0.04 24.72
C ALA A 74 18.19 0.52 23.82
N LEU A 75 17.94 0.74 22.52
CA LEU A 75 18.94 1.28 21.59
C LEU A 75 19.35 2.71 21.94
N GLN A 76 18.42 3.54 22.43
CA GLN A 76 18.73 4.89 22.91
C GLN A 76 19.58 4.85 24.19
N GLN A 77 19.23 3.98 25.14
CA GLN A 77 20.01 3.79 26.37
C GLN A 77 21.43 3.28 26.09
N ALA A 78 21.58 2.39 25.09
CA ALA A 78 22.88 1.92 24.62
C ALA A 78 23.66 2.98 23.80
N GLY A 79 23.07 4.14 23.54
CA GLY A 79 23.68 5.21 22.73
C GLY A 79 23.81 4.84 21.24
N LEU A 80 23.08 3.84 20.76
CA LEU A 80 23.09 3.36 19.38
C LEU A 80 22.06 4.07 18.49
N LEU A 81 21.03 4.69 19.08
CA LEU A 81 19.99 5.45 18.39
C LEU A 81 19.94 6.91 18.89
N GLY A 82 19.76 7.87 17.97
CA GLY A 82 19.59 9.28 18.34
C GLY A 82 18.23 9.58 18.99
N THR A 83 18.22 10.46 20.01
CA THR A 83 17.00 10.86 20.75
C THR A 83 16.26 12.06 20.14
N GLY A 84 16.70 12.57 18.98
CA GLY A 84 16.11 13.73 18.30
C GLY A 84 16.50 15.08 18.93
N GLY A 85 16.90 16.05 18.11
CA GLY A 85 17.07 17.47 18.51
C GLY A 85 18.50 17.97 18.81
N GLY A 86 19.53 17.13 18.80
CA GLY A 86 20.92 17.55 19.04
C GLY A 86 21.79 17.63 17.78
N ARG A 87 22.54 18.73 17.63
CA ARG A 87 23.59 18.87 16.58
C ARG A 87 24.73 17.89 16.87
N ARG A 88 25.10 17.02 15.92
CA ARG A 88 26.19 16.03 16.03
C ARG A 88 27.47 16.70 16.52
N LYS A 89 28.07 16.22 17.63
CA LYS A 89 29.45 16.56 18.00
C LYS A 89 30.41 15.73 17.15
N LYS A 90 31.56 16.30 16.77
CA LYS A 90 32.51 15.75 15.79
C LYS A 90 33.19 14.43 16.21
N ASP A 91 33.03 14.02 17.48
CA ASP A 91 33.74 12.88 18.12
C ASP A 91 32.80 11.79 18.70
N GLU A 92 31.50 11.82 18.43
CA GLU A 92 30.59 10.77 18.94
C GLU A 92 30.55 9.52 18.04
N THR A 93 30.59 8.35 18.67
CA THR A 93 30.33 7.04 18.05
C THR A 93 29.08 7.13 17.16
N ARG A 94 29.16 6.60 15.93
CA ARG A 94 28.10 6.69 14.93
C ARG A 94 26.79 6.09 15.48
N ARG A 95 25.84 6.96 15.87
CA ARG A 95 24.47 6.58 16.20
C ARG A 95 23.63 6.47 14.92
N ALA A 96 22.79 5.46 14.85
CA ALA A 96 21.80 5.32 13.79
C ALA A 96 20.70 6.38 13.93
N THR A 97 20.09 6.76 12.82
CA THR A 97 18.84 7.54 12.79
C THR A 97 17.62 6.61 12.74
N LEU A 98 16.44 7.13 13.05
CA LEU A 98 15.18 6.40 12.89
C LEU A 98 14.96 5.96 11.43
N GLU A 99 15.32 6.82 10.49
CA GLU A 99 15.25 6.57 9.04
C GLU A 99 16.22 5.45 8.61
N GLU A 100 17.46 5.44 9.11
CA GLU A 100 18.44 4.37 8.83
C GLU A 100 17.99 2.98 9.33
N ILE A 101 17.13 2.91 10.36
CA ILE A 101 16.55 1.66 10.87
C ILE A 101 15.14 1.38 10.34
N GLY A 102 14.63 2.20 9.41
CA GLY A 102 13.33 2.02 8.75
C GLY A 102 12.12 2.40 9.61
N VAL A 103 12.30 3.11 10.73
CA VAL A 103 11.21 3.50 11.65
C VAL A 103 10.79 4.94 11.38
N ARG A 104 9.50 5.18 11.12
CA ARG A 104 8.97 6.53 10.99
C ARG A 104 8.81 7.21 12.35
N LYS A 105 8.95 8.54 12.38
CA LYS A 105 8.88 9.32 13.64
C LYS A 105 7.57 9.13 14.42
N LYS A 106 6.41 9.12 13.75
CA LYS A 106 5.10 8.94 14.41
C LYS A 106 4.99 7.56 15.07
N LEU A 107 5.33 6.50 14.32
CA LEU A 107 5.38 5.14 14.84
C LEU A 107 6.32 5.03 16.04
N SER A 108 7.52 5.60 15.94
CA SER A 108 8.49 5.63 17.04
C SER A 108 7.91 6.27 18.31
N THR A 109 7.22 7.41 18.19
CA THR A 109 6.61 8.09 19.34
C THR A 109 5.51 7.24 19.97
N LYS A 110 4.62 6.66 19.15
CA LYS A 110 3.53 5.80 19.61
C LYS A 110 4.05 4.53 20.29
N ALA A 111 5.01 3.85 19.66
CA ALA A 111 5.64 2.64 20.15
C ALA A 111 6.31 2.86 21.52
N GLN A 112 7.10 3.93 21.67
CA GLN A 112 7.77 4.25 22.92
C GLN A 112 6.78 4.55 24.06
N ARG A 113 5.70 5.29 23.79
CA ARG A 113 4.61 5.49 24.77
C ARG A 113 3.98 4.17 25.19
N ALA A 114 3.70 3.27 24.24
CA ALA A 114 3.13 1.96 24.53
C ALA A 114 4.06 1.09 25.39
N ALA A 115 5.38 1.23 25.22
CA ALA A 115 6.40 0.52 26.00
C ALA A 115 6.57 1.06 27.43
N GLU A 116 6.30 2.34 27.66
CA GLU A 116 6.39 2.98 28.97
C GLU A 116 5.23 2.62 29.90
N LEU A 117 4.07 2.22 29.36
CA LEU A 117 2.93 1.75 30.15
C LEU A 117 3.30 0.50 30.96
N ASP A 118 2.81 0.37 32.19
CA ASP A 118 2.96 -0.89 32.91
C ASP A 118 2.11 -2.02 32.27
N PRO A 119 2.38 -3.30 32.59
CA PRO A 119 1.67 -4.42 31.97
C PRO A 119 0.15 -4.42 32.19
N ASP A 120 -0.32 -3.96 33.35
CA ASP A 120 -1.75 -3.95 33.69
C ASP A 120 -2.46 -2.79 32.98
N GLU A 121 -1.83 -1.62 32.92
CA GLU A 121 -2.30 -0.46 32.13
C GLU A 121 -2.43 -0.81 30.65
N PHE A 122 -1.44 -1.49 30.08
CA PHE A 122 -1.48 -1.90 28.68
C PHE A 122 -2.54 -2.98 28.41
N ALA A 123 -2.72 -3.93 29.33
CA ALA A 123 -3.77 -4.93 29.23
C ALA A 123 -5.17 -4.30 29.27
N ALA A 124 -5.38 -3.32 30.16
CA ALA A 124 -6.62 -2.54 30.24
C ALA A 124 -6.88 -1.75 28.95
N LEU A 125 -5.84 -1.13 28.38
CA LEU A 125 -5.93 -0.42 27.09
C LEU A 125 -6.34 -1.37 25.95
N CYS A 126 -5.72 -2.55 25.87
CA CYS A 126 -6.09 -3.56 24.88
C CYS A 126 -7.56 -3.97 25.02
N GLN A 127 -8.03 -4.20 26.25
CA GLN A 127 -9.42 -4.55 26.52
C GLN A 127 -10.40 -3.45 26.10
N ALA A 128 -10.09 -2.19 26.40
CA ALA A 128 -10.91 -1.05 25.97
C ALA A 128 -11.01 -0.96 24.43
N VAL A 129 -9.93 -1.27 23.72
CA VAL A 129 -9.94 -1.34 22.24
C VAL A 129 -10.83 -2.47 21.73
N ARG A 130 -10.80 -3.66 22.34
CA ARG A 130 -11.69 -4.77 21.98
C ARG A 130 -13.16 -4.35 22.08
N GLU A 131 -13.54 -3.73 23.20
CA GLU A 131 -14.92 -3.28 23.45
C GLU A 131 -15.37 -2.19 22.47
N LYS A 132 -14.48 -1.24 22.14
CA LYS A 132 -14.76 -0.16 21.18
C LYS A 132 -15.04 -0.68 19.78
N ILE A 133 -14.24 -1.65 19.29
CA ILE A 133 -14.44 -2.26 17.97
C ILE A 133 -15.72 -3.09 17.96
N ARG A 134 -15.96 -3.89 19.01
CA ARG A 134 -17.18 -4.70 19.15
C ARG A 134 -18.45 -3.83 19.15
N GLY A 135 -18.40 -2.66 19.81
CA GLY A 135 -19.49 -1.70 19.89
C GLY A 135 -19.75 -0.89 18.61
N GLY A 136 -18.99 -1.12 17.52
CA GLY A 136 -19.21 -0.45 16.23
C GLY A 136 -18.87 1.04 16.20
N ARG A 137 -18.27 1.59 17.28
CA ARG A 137 -17.88 3.01 17.39
C ARG A 137 -16.46 3.28 16.87
N ALA A 138 -15.93 2.40 16.02
CA ALA A 138 -14.61 2.55 15.43
C ALA A 138 -14.63 3.56 14.26
N ILE A 139 -15.01 4.81 14.54
CA ILE A 139 -14.44 5.94 13.82
C ILE A 139 -13.22 6.38 14.63
N LEU A 140 -12.06 6.32 13.97
CA LEU A 140 -10.71 6.71 14.40
C LEU A 140 -10.63 7.65 15.62
N VAL A 141 -10.25 7.09 16.77
CA VAL A 141 -9.47 7.80 17.79
C VAL A 141 -8.39 6.82 18.21
N ASP A 142 -7.14 7.23 18.02
CA ASP A 142 -5.92 6.50 18.38
C ASP A 142 -5.93 6.25 19.89
N PRO A 143 -5.95 5.00 20.38
CA PRO A 143 -6.06 4.69 21.81
C PRO A 143 -4.87 5.21 22.64
N ILE A 144 -3.74 5.51 22.00
CA ILE A 144 -2.47 5.88 22.65
C ILE A 144 -2.23 7.42 22.60
N ASP A 145 -3.09 8.17 21.91
CA ASP A 145 -2.92 9.62 21.70
C ASP A 145 -3.93 10.48 22.48
N ASP A 146 -4.52 9.95 23.56
CA ASP A 146 -5.56 10.63 24.33
C ASP A 146 -4.98 11.74 25.24
N SER A 147 -4.40 12.79 24.64
CA SER A 147 -4.22 14.07 25.31
C SER A 147 -5.60 14.74 25.39
N GLY A 148 -6.34 14.41 26.45
CA GLY A 148 -7.67 14.94 26.72
C GLY A 148 -7.73 16.47 26.73
N VAL A 149 -8.13 17.07 25.60
CA VAL A 149 -8.58 18.46 25.51
C VAL A 149 -9.70 18.54 24.46
N ILE A 150 -10.92 18.82 24.93
CA ILE A 150 -12.05 19.22 24.08
C ILE A 150 -11.84 20.70 23.74
N HIS A 151 -11.49 21.01 22.48
CA HIS A 151 -11.65 22.36 21.95
C HIS A 151 -12.73 22.41 20.88
N GLY A 152 -13.80 23.12 21.22
CA GLY A 152 -14.89 23.46 20.33
C GLY A 152 -14.48 24.47 19.25
N ALA A 153 -15.19 24.34 18.12
CA ALA A 153 -15.30 25.28 17.00
C ALA A 153 -14.02 25.62 16.21
N ARG A 154 -13.81 24.92 15.07
CA ARG A 154 -13.41 25.53 13.79
C ARG A 154 -13.48 24.55 12.60
N SER A 155 -14.15 25.04 11.54
CA SER A 155 -14.16 24.66 10.11
C SER A 155 -14.29 23.18 9.71
N ILE A 156 -15.41 22.87 9.06
CA ILE A 156 -15.67 21.61 8.36
C ILE A 156 -14.82 21.60 7.07
N MET A 157 -13.57 21.14 7.17
CA MET A 157 -12.90 20.47 6.07
C MET A 157 -12.43 19.12 6.59
N SER A 158 -12.92 18.06 5.96
CA SER A 158 -12.72 16.67 6.35
C SER A 158 -11.25 16.26 6.26
N GLY A 159 -10.45 16.62 7.26
CA GLY A 159 -9.17 16.00 7.55
C GLY A 159 -9.42 14.71 8.33
N ARG A 160 -9.63 13.60 7.62
CA ARG A 160 -9.46 12.29 8.26
C ARG A 160 -7.97 12.11 8.48
N VAL A 161 -7.51 12.33 9.71
CA VAL A 161 -6.18 11.88 10.14
C VAL A 161 -6.28 10.37 10.26
N GLU A 162 -5.93 9.66 9.19
CA GLU A 162 -5.73 8.21 9.23
C GLU A 162 -4.28 7.91 9.66
N PRO A 163 -4.03 6.85 10.45
CA PRO A 163 -2.69 6.42 10.79
C PRO A 163 -1.90 6.05 9.53
N ASP A 164 -0.74 6.69 9.41
CA ASP A 164 0.18 6.71 8.26
C ASP A 164 0.85 5.35 7.98
N ASP A 165 0.78 4.39 8.92
CA ASP A 165 1.49 3.09 8.82
C ASP A 165 0.68 2.00 8.12
N SER A 166 -0.58 2.32 7.82
CA SER A 166 -1.38 1.72 6.77
C SER A 166 -0.70 1.42 5.43
N LEU A 167 -0.47 0.15 5.05
CA LEU A 167 -0.09 -0.24 3.69
C LEU A 167 -0.88 0.48 2.58
N ASP A 168 -0.19 0.71 1.47
CA ASP A 168 -0.65 1.46 0.31
C ASP A 168 -1.57 0.67 -0.62
N TYR A 169 -2.48 -0.14 -0.09
CA TYR A 169 -3.44 -0.85 -0.92
C TYR A 169 -4.60 0.05 -1.31
N PHE A 170 -4.53 0.56 -2.54
CA PHE A 170 -5.56 1.37 -3.17
C PHE A 170 -5.93 0.73 -4.52
N PRO A 171 -6.92 -0.17 -4.55
CA PRO A 171 -7.30 -0.84 -5.79
C PRO A 171 -7.72 0.16 -6.87
N THR A 172 -7.18 -0.03 -8.06
CA THR A 172 -7.46 0.83 -9.22
C THR A 172 -8.82 0.47 -9.80
N PRO A 173 -9.73 1.45 -10.01
CA PRO A 173 -11.01 1.18 -10.66
C PRO A 173 -10.83 0.51 -12.03
N PRO A 174 -11.64 -0.50 -12.39
CA PRO A 174 -11.46 -1.25 -13.63
C PRO A 174 -11.41 -0.37 -14.89
N TRP A 175 -12.33 0.60 -14.98
CA TRP A 175 -12.41 1.55 -16.08
C TRP A 175 -11.12 2.37 -16.28
N ALA A 176 -10.37 2.66 -15.20
CA ALA A 176 -9.14 3.44 -15.28
C ALA A 176 -7.99 2.62 -15.90
N THR A 177 -7.98 1.31 -15.67
CA THR A 177 -7.07 0.38 -16.35
C THR A 177 -7.48 0.17 -17.81
N ARG A 178 -8.78 0.08 -18.12
CA ARG A 178 -9.24 0.05 -19.53
C ARG A 178 -8.84 1.31 -20.29
N ALA A 179 -8.90 2.48 -19.64
CA ALA A 179 -8.47 3.73 -20.24
C ALA A 179 -6.98 3.74 -20.63
N LEU A 180 -6.11 3.04 -19.87
CA LEU A 180 -4.72 2.83 -20.29
C LEU A 180 -4.67 2.14 -21.65
N VAL A 181 -5.39 1.04 -21.82
CA VAL A 181 -5.30 0.23 -23.04
C VAL A 181 -6.02 0.90 -24.20
N GLU A 182 -7.29 1.26 -24.02
CA GLU A 182 -8.17 1.73 -25.10
C GLU A 182 -7.85 3.14 -25.58
N HIS A 183 -7.24 4.00 -24.74
CA HIS A 183 -6.86 5.34 -25.13
C HIS A 183 -5.35 5.53 -25.22
N VAL A 184 -4.60 5.21 -24.15
CA VAL A 184 -3.17 5.56 -24.09
C VAL A 184 -2.33 4.65 -24.98
N LEU A 185 -2.47 3.33 -24.84
CA LEU A 185 -1.74 2.37 -25.67
C LEU A 185 -2.18 2.44 -27.14
N ALA A 186 -3.48 2.62 -27.39
CA ALA A 186 -4.00 2.88 -28.72
C ALA A 186 -3.39 4.14 -29.37
N HIS A 187 -3.30 5.26 -28.63
CA HIS A 187 -2.63 6.49 -29.09
C HIS A 187 -1.15 6.25 -29.41
N LEU A 188 -0.48 5.41 -28.62
CA LEU A 188 0.92 5.01 -28.85
C LEU A 188 1.08 3.96 -29.96
N LYS A 189 -0.02 3.50 -30.57
CA LYS A 189 -0.08 2.46 -31.61
C LYS A 189 0.46 1.12 -31.11
N ILE A 190 0.17 0.79 -29.86
CA ILE A 190 0.51 -0.48 -29.24
C ILE A 190 -0.72 -1.39 -29.28
N ASP A 191 -0.55 -2.56 -29.87
CA ASP A 191 -1.52 -3.65 -29.86
C ASP A 191 -1.19 -4.59 -28.69
N ALA A 192 -1.92 -4.45 -27.59
CA ALA A 192 -1.67 -5.18 -26.34
C ALA A 192 -1.77 -6.71 -26.50
N GLN A 193 -2.60 -7.20 -27.43
CA GLN A 193 -2.83 -8.62 -27.68
C GLN A 193 -1.59 -9.36 -28.22
N ARG A 194 -0.51 -8.64 -28.54
CA ARG A 194 0.75 -9.22 -29.00
C ARG A 194 1.76 -9.47 -27.89
N TYR A 195 1.44 -9.06 -26.67
CA TYR A 195 2.41 -8.93 -25.60
C TYR A 195 1.97 -9.63 -24.32
N SER A 196 2.97 -10.10 -23.57
CA SER A 196 2.83 -10.49 -22.17
C SER A 196 2.90 -9.26 -21.25
N VAL A 197 2.21 -9.30 -20.11
CA VAL A 197 2.29 -8.24 -19.10
C VAL A 197 2.41 -8.80 -17.69
N ARG A 198 3.15 -8.08 -16.84
CA ARG A 198 3.31 -8.36 -15.42
C ARG A 198 2.74 -7.23 -14.57
N GLU A 199 1.91 -7.57 -13.59
CA GLU A 199 1.55 -6.69 -12.48
C GLU A 199 2.27 -7.17 -11.19
N PRO A 200 3.36 -6.50 -10.77
CA PRO A 200 4.18 -6.92 -9.63
C PRO A 200 3.70 -6.49 -8.23
N ALA A 201 2.61 -5.72 -8.15
CA ALA A 201 1.97 -5.32 -6.89
C ALA A 201 0.44 -5.42 -7.06
N CYS A 202 -0.03 -6.64 -7.31
CA CYS A 202 -1.38 -6.85 -7.83
C CYS A 202 -2.50 -6.67 -6.81
N GLY A 203 -2.19 -6.65 -5.51
CA GLY A 203 -3.20 -6.73 -4.47
C GLY A 203 -4.20 -7.85 -4.76
N GLU A 204 -5.48 -7.54 -4.73
CA GLU A 204 -6.55 -8.50 -5.04
C GLU A 204 -6.84 -8.71 -6.54
N GLY A 205 -6.02 -8.13 -7.44
CA GLY A 205 -6.11 -8.37 -8.90
C GLY A 205 -6.88 -7.33 -9.72
N HIS A 206 -7.12 -6.13 -9.18
CA HIS A 206 -7.98 -5.13 -9.83
C HIS A 206 -7.44 -4.60 -11.17
N ILE A 207 -6.12 -4.52 -11.34
CA ILE A 207 -5.51 -4.19 -12.65
C ILE A 207 -5.34 -5.47 -13.44
N ALA A 208 -4.74 -6.53 -12.87
CA ALA A 208 -4.46 -7.78 -13.56
C ALA A 208 -5.69 -8.39 -14.26
N GLU A 209 -6.84 -8.48 -13.59
CA GLU A 209 -8.06 -9.02 -14.20
C GLU A 209 -8.60 -8.16 -15.34
N VAL A 210 -8.32 -6.85 -15.34
CA VAL A 210 -8.65 -5.99 -16.49
C VAL A 210 -7.63 -6.19 -17.61
N LEU A 211 -6.35 -6.36 -17.30
CA LEU A 211 -5.32 -6.61 -18.30
C LEU A 211 -5.56 -7.92 -19.06
N GLU A 212 -6.14 -8.94 -18.41
CA GLU A 212 -6.53 -10.22 -19.03
C GLU A 212 -7.58 -10.03 -20.14
N GLU A 213 -8.27 -8.90 -20.16
CA GLU A 213 -9.23 -8.57 -21.23
C GLU A 213 -8.53 -8.13 -22.53
N TYR A 214 -7.23 -7.80 -22.51
CA TYR A 214 -6.52 -7.17 -23.62
C TYR A 214 -5.15 -7.76 -23.96
N PHE A 215 -4.37 -8.21 -22.98
CA PHE A 215 -3.03 -8.76 -23.20
C PHE A 215 -3.08 -10.25 -23.53
N ALA A 216 -2.05 -10.76 -24.21
CA ALA A 216 -1.98 -12.17 -24.58
C ALA A 216 -1.81 -13.10 -23.38
N GLU A 217 -1.08 -12.62 -22.38
CA GLU A 217 -0.73 -13.36 -21.17
C GLU A 217 -0.49 -12.36 -20.04
N VAL A 218 -1.14 -12.56 -18.89
CA VAL A 218 -0.97 -11.73 -17.71
C VAL A 218 -0.39 -12.58 -16.58
N PHE A 219 0.60 -12.02 -15.91
CA PHE A 219 1.12 -12.56 -14.67
C PHE A 219 0.95 -11.54 -13.56
N ALA A 220 0.44 -11.98 -12.43
CA ALA A 220 0.20 -11.13 -11.28
C ALA A 220 0.93 -11.69 -10.05
N SER A 221 1.57 -10.80 -9.30
CA SER A 221 2.16 -11.13 -8.01
C SER A 221 2.04 -9.97 -7.05
N ASP A 222 2.08 -10.29 -5.76
CA ASP A 222 2.21 -9.31 -4.70
C ASP A 222 3.10 -9.88 -3.59
N VAL A 223 3.73 -9.02 -2.80
CA VAL A 223 4.55 -9.45 -1.66
C VAL A 223 3.69 -10.06 -0.55
N PHE A 224 2.40 -9.72 -0.51
CA PHE A 224 1.43 -10.26 0.43
C PHE A 224 0.40 -11.17 -0.26
N ASP A 225 -0.05 -12.20 0.46
CA ASP A 225 -1.11 -13.08 -0.01
C ASP A 225 -2.50 -12.44 0.14
N TYR A 226 -2.88 -11.66 -0.89
CA TYR A 226 -4.22 -11.11 -1.03
C TYR A 226 -5.25 -12.14 -1.53
N GLY A 227 -4.87 -13.40 -1.72
CA GLY A 227 -5.71 -14.42 -2.36
C GLY A 227 -5.78 -14.31 -3.89
N TYR A 228 -4.96 -13.43 -4.50
CA TYR A 228 -4.84 -13.26 -5.94
C TYR A 228 -3.37 -13.23 -6.36
N GLY A 229 -3.06 -13.79 -7.54
CA GLY A 229 -1.69 -13.85 -8.06
C GLY A 229 -0.78 -14.79 -7.27
N ALA A 230 0.52 -14.74 -7.57
CA ALA A 230 1.57 -15.43 -6.81
C ALA A 230 2.09 -14.54 -5.67
N VAL A 231 2.50 -15.15 -4.56
CA VAL A 231 3.17 -14.43 -3.45
C VAL A 231 4.66 -14.32 -3.75
N ALA A 232 5.12 -13.11 -4.07
CA ALA A 232 6.52 -12.84 -4.38
C ALA A 232 6.89 -11.38 -4.11
N ASP A 233 8.01 -11.16 -3.41
CA ASP A 233 8.62 -9.84 -3.34
C ASP A 233 9.24 -9.48 -4.69
N PHE A 234 8.64 -8.51 -5.39
CA PHE A 234 9.15 -8.07 -6.69
C PHE A 234 10.54 -7.45 -6.60
N LEU A 235 10.90 -6.78 -5.50
CA LEU A 235 12.19 -6.11 -5.37
C LEU A 235 13.34 -7.06 -4.99
N ASN A 236 13.03 -8.30 -4.64
CA ASN A 236 14.03 -9.32 -4.36
C ASN A 236 14.85 -9.66 -5.63
N GLU A 237 16.17 -9.59 -5.59
CA GLU A 237 17.01 -9.85 -6.77
C GLU A 237 16.87 -11.28 -7.34
N HIS A 238 16.41 -12.23 -6.53
CA HIS A 238 16.21 -13.63 -6.95
C HIS A 238 14.85 -13.86 -7.63
N THR A 239 13.90 -12.92 -7.55
CA THR A 239 12.63 -12.98 -8.28
C THR A 239 12.80 -12.37 -9.68
N SER A 240 13.48 -13.10 -10.58
CA SER A 240 13.72 -12.62 -11.95
C SER A 240 12.73 -13.24 -12.94
N GLN A 241 11.74 -12.46 -13.35
CA GLN A 241 10.84 -12.82 -14.45
C GLN A 241 10.66 -11.62 -15.39
N THR A 242 11.19 -11.72 -16.61
CA THR A 242 11.00 -10.71 -17.66
C THR A 242 9.57 -10.76 -18.22
N ALA A 243 9.07 -9.65 -18.75
CA ALA A 243 7.84 -9.57 -19.54
C ALA A 243 8.00 -8.56 -20.67
N ASP A 244 7.06 -8.54 -21.62
CA ASP A 244 7.04 -7.46 -22.61
C ASP A 244 6.66 -6.15 -21.93
N TRP A 245 5.64 -6.19 -21.09
CA TRP A 245 5.15 -5.05 -20.34
C TRP A 245 5.16 -5.28 -18.82
N PHE A 246 5.34 -4.19 -18.09
CA PHE A 246 4.96 -4.11 -16.69
C PHE A 246 3.91 -3.00 -16.53
N VAL A 247 2.81 -3.30 -15.84
CA VAL A 247 1.71 -2.37 -15.60
C VAL A 247 1.26 -2.52 -14.16
N THR A 248 1.28 -1.43 -13.37
CA THR A 248 0.96 -1.51 -11.94
C THR A 248 0.51 -0.17 -11.36
N ASN A 249 -0.27 -0.21 -10.29
CA ASN A 249 -0.34 0.86 -9.29
C ASN A 249 0.69 0.52 -8.20
N PRO A 250 1.88 1.14 -8.19
CA PRO A 250 2.95 0.75 -7.28
C PRO A 250 2.65 1.20 -5.84
N PRO A 251 3.34 0.63 -4.83
CA PRO A 251 3.37 1.21 -3.48
C PRO A 251 3.90 2.67 -3.53
N PHE A 252 3.57 3.50 -2.53
CA PHE A 252 3.94 4.92 -2.56
C PHE A 252 5.43 5.17 -2.25
N ASP A 253 5.81 6.44 -2.38
CA ASP A 253 7.10 7.01 -2.00
C ASP A 253 8.31 6.28 -2.64
N GLU A 254 9.36 6.01 -1.86
CA GLU A 254 10.62 5.45 -2.33
C GLU A 254 10.46 4.06 -2.98
N LYS A 255 9.46 3.30 -2.56
CA LYS A 255 9.17 1.99 -3.15
C LYS A 255 8.70 2.13 -4.60
N ALA A 256 7.99 3.21 -4.96
CA ALA A 256 7.58 3.46 -6.34
C ALA A 256 8.80 3.61 -7.28
N GLU A 257 9.84 4.33 -6.84
CA GLU A 257 11.07 4.53 -7.62
C GLU A 257 11.86 3.22 -7.77
N ALA A 258 11.95 2.41 -6.70
CA ALA A 258 12.58 1.10 -6.76
C ALA A 258 11.85 0.15 -7.72
N PHE A 259 10.51 0.12 -7.67
CA PHE A 259 9.68 -0.63 -8.61
C PHE A 259 9.94 -0.16 -10.04
N PHE A 260 9.92 1.16 -10.28
CA PHE A 260 10.15 1.73 -11.60
C PHE A 260 11.49 1.31 -12.20
N THR A 261 12.59 1.48 -11.44
CA THR A 261 13.94 1.12 -11.88
C THR A 261 14.00 -0.35 -12.29
N ARG A 262 13.48 -1.24 -11.43
CA ARG A 262 13.49 -2.68 -11.72
C ARG A 262 12.59 -3.05 -12.90
N MET A 263 11.42 -2.44 -13.02
CA MET A 263 10.54 -2.67 -14.18
C MET A 263 11.22 -2.24 -15.48
N LEU A 264 11.95 -1.11 -15.52
CA LEU A 264 12.69 -0.67 -16.71
C LEU A 264 13.83 -1.63 -17.10
N GLU A 265 14.48 -2.24 -16.13
CA GLU A 265 15.52 -3.25 -16.36
C GLU A 265 14.94 -4.53 -16.97
N LEU A 266 13.79 -4.98 -16.48
CA LEU A 266 13.17 -6.26 -16.85
C LEU A 266 12.22 -6.18 -18.06
N ALA A 267 11.66 -4.99 -18.37
CA ALA A 267 10.70 -4.82 -19.46
C ALA A 267 11.37 -4.90 -20.83
N ARG A 268 10.85 -5.77 -21.70
CA ARG A 268 11.33 -5.87 -23.10
C ARG A 268 10.76 -4.75 -23.97
N VAL A 269 9.52 -4.32 -23.72
CA VAL A 269 8.79 -3.35 -24.55
C VAL A 269 8.50 -2.06 -23.78
N GLY A 270 7.78 -2.14 -22.66
CA GLY A 270 7.33 -0.93 -21.96
C GLY A 270 6.92 -1.11 -20.51
N VAL A 271 6.76 0.02 -19.83
CA VAL A 271 6.31 0.11 -18.44
C VAL A 271 5.18 1.15 -18.37
N ALA A 272 4.11 0.84 -17.66
CA ALA A 272 3.06 1.80 -17.31
C ALA A 272 2.83 1.83 -15.79
N MET A 273 2.87 3.02 -15.21
CA MET A 273 2.63 3.22 -13.79
C MET A 273 1.41 4.13 -13.58
N PHE A 274 0.47 3.65 -12.77
CA PHE A 274 -0.63 4.46 -12.28
C PHE A 274 -0.21 5.13 -10.99
N VAL A 275 -0.01 6.45 -11.00
CA VAL A 275 0.52 7.18 -9.83
C VAL A 275 -0.27 8.45 -9.59
N ARG A 276 -0.14 9.02 -8.39
CA ARG A 276 -0.65 10.36 -8.11
C ARG A 276 0.04 11.37 -9.04
N LEU A 277 -0.68 12.40 -9.46
CA LEU A 277 -0.14 13.39 -10.38
C LEU A 277 1.12 14.08 -9.85
N GLN A 278 1.18 14.32 -8.53
CA GLN A 278 2.34 14.87 -7.83
C GLN A 278 3.60 14.02 -8.00
N TRP A 279 3.50 12.79 -8.54
CA TRP A 279 4.65 11.97 -8.83
C TRP A 279 5.56 12.58 -9.92
N LEU A 280 5.03 13.46 -10.77
CA LEU A 280 5.79 14.21 -11.78
C LEU A 280 6.70 15.30 -11.20
N GLU A 281 6.57 15.62 -9.91
CA GLU A 281 7.31 16.70 -9.26
C GLU A 281 8.56 16.19 -8.51
N GLY A 282 9.34 17.07 -7.89
CA GLY A 282 10.43 16.69 -6.98
C GLY A 282 11.81 16.62 -7.62
N GLY A 283 12.77 17.32 -7.00
CA GLY A 283 14.15 17.41 -7.49
C GLY A 283 14.88 16.07 -7.52
N GLY A 284 14.66 15.20 -6.53
CA GLY A 284 15.24 13.85 -6.51
C GLY A 284 14.86 13.04 -7.74
N ARG A 285 13.57 12.98 -8.07
CA ARG A 285 13.06 12.28 -9.26
C ARG A 285 13.50 12.93 -10.57
N TYR A 286 13.66 14.25 -10.60
CA TYR A 286 14.25 14.90 -11.76
C TYR A 286 15.65 14.35 -12.05
N GLU A 287 16.51 14.28 -11.03
CA GLU A 287 17.89 13.78 -11.15
C GLU A 287 17.97 12.25 -11.35
N SER A 288 17.12 11.48 -10.67
CA SER A 288 17.15 10.01 -10.72
C SER A 288 16.45 9.46 -11.97
N ILE A 289 15.32 10.04 -12.39
CA ILE A 289 14.42 9.51 -13.42
C ILE A 289 14.29 10.46 -14.60
N TYR A 290 13.71 11.65 -14.42
CA TYR A 290 13.16 12.41 -15.54
C TYR A 290 14.22 13.04 -16.46
N SER A 291 15.38 13.43 -15.93
CA SER A 291 16.50 13.96 -16.72
C SER A 291 17.17 12.89 -17.59
N LYS A 292 17.04 11.60 -17.20
CA LYS A 292 17.71 10.47 -17.86
C LYS A 292 16.76 9.66 -18.74
N THR A 293 15.55 9.40 -18.23
CA THR A 293 14.57 8.51 -18.83
C THR A 293 13.17 9.10 -18.63
N PRO A 294 12.84 10.22 -19.31
CA PRO A 294 11.52 10.82 -19.21
C PRO A 294 10.43 9.88 -19.78
N PRO A 295 9.19 9.95 -19.27
CA PRO A 295 8.09 9.15 -19.79
C PRO A 295 7.87 9.42 -21.28
N THR A 296 7.61 8.35 -22.04
CA THR A 296 7.20 8.45 -23.44
C THR A 296 5.85 9.15 -23.56
N CYS A 297 4.93 8.89 -22.62
CA CYS A 297 3.62 9.52 -22.56
C CYS A 297 3.24 9.81 -21.10
N VAL A 298 2.77 11.03 -20.87
CA VAL A 298 2.11 11.44 -19.63
C VAL A 298 0.63 11.56 -19.96
N ALA A 299 -0.18 10.61 -19.49
CA ALA A 299 -1.60 10.51 -19.80
C ALA A 299 -2.46 10.97 -18.63
N PHE A 300 -2.93 12.22 -18.72
CA PHE A 300 -3.79 12.87 -17.75
C PHE A 300 -5.23 12.37 -17.87
N PHE A 301 -5.84 12.00 -16.76
CA PHE A 301 -7.29 11.82 -16.72
C PHE A 301 -8.00 13.18 -16.74
N SER A 302 -8.96 13.35 -17.64
CA SER A 302 -9.83 14.54 -17.65
C SER A 302 -10.93 14.48 -16.59
N GLU A 303 -11.11 13.33 -15.94
CA GLU A 303 -12.05 13.09 -14.85
C GLU A 303 -11.34 12.49 -13.62
N ARG A 304 -11.99 12.51 -12.46
CA ARG A 304 -11.37 12.01 -11.21
C ARG A 304 -11.48 10.49 -11.13
N VAL A 305 -10.34 9.84 -10.95
CA VAL A 305 -10.27 8.41 -10.63
C VAL A 305 -10.41 8.22 -9.13
N ASN A 306 -11.52 7.64 -8.67
CA ASN A 306 -11.80 7.42 -7.27
C ASN A 306 -11.01 6.23 -6.72
N LEU A 307 -9.99 6.52 -5.90
CA LEU A 307 -9.26 5.50 -5.14
C LEU A 307 -9.69 5.57 -3.68
N CYS A 308 -10.22 4.47 -3.16
CA CYS A 308 -10.49 4.29 -1.75
C CYS A 308 -9.50 3.27 -1.18
N LYS A 309 -9.03 3.53 0.04
CA LYS A 309 -8.09 2.63 0.70
C LYS A 309 -8.79 1.30 1.00
N GLY A 310 -8.16 0.22 0.58
CA GLY A 310 -8.62 -1.14 0.89
C GLY A 310 -9.82 -1.64 0.12
N ARG A 311 -10.45 -0.87 -0.78
CA ARG A 311 -11.56 -1.39 -1.60
C ARG A 311 -11.80 -0.49 -2.79
N TRP A 312 -12.36 -1.07 -3.83
CA TRP A 312 -13.00 -0.26 -4.86
C TRP A 312 -14.45 0.04 -4.43
N ASP A 313 -14.80 1.32 -4.44
CA ASP A 313 -16.14 1.82 -4.15
C ASP A 313 -16.67 2.47 -5.43
N PRO A 314 -17.58 1.81 -6.18
CA PRO A 314 -18.05 2.32 -7.46
C PRO A 314 -18.67 3.72 -7.38
N GLU A 315 -19.21 4.12 -6.23
CA GLU A 315 -19.84 5.43 -6.00
C GLU A 315 -18.90 6.44 -5.32
N GLY A 316 -17.65 6.03 -5.08
CA GLY A 316 -16.66 6.85 -4.39
C GLY A 316 -16.27 8.12 -5.15
N THR A 317 -15.72 9.07 -4.40
CA THR A 317 -15.11 10.30 -4.94
C THR A 317 -13.74 10.52 -4.29
N THR A 318 -12.87 11.28 -4.97
CA THR A 318 -11.58 11.68 -4.40
C THR A 318 -11.16 13.06 -4.91
N ALA A 319 -10.42 13.79 -4.09
CA ALA A 319 -9.78 15.03 -4.48
C ALA A 319 -8.40 14.81 -5.14
N THR A 320 -7.83 13.61 -4.99
CA THR A 320 -6.51 13.27 -5.55
C THR A 320 -6.58 13.16 -7.06
N ALA A 321 -5.56 13.68 -7.76
CA ALA A 321 -5.39 13.49 -9.19
C ALA A 321 -4.44 12.33 -9.42
N TYR A 322 -4.76 11.48 -10.40
CA TYR A 322 -3.92 10.36 -10.83
C TYR A 322 -3.59 10.50 -12.31
N VAL A 323 -2.56 9.81 -12.75
CA VAL A 323 -2.02 9.85 -14.11
C VAL A 323 -1.50 8.47 -14.48
N TRP A 324 -1.61 8.10 -15.76
CA TRP A 324 -0.82 7.01 -16.32
C TRP A 324 0.48 7.57 -16.89
N LEU A 325 1.61 7.08 -16.39
CA LEU A 325 2.93 7.37 -16.96
C LEU A 325 3.40 6.14 -17.73
N VAL A 326 3.74 6.32 -19.00
CA VAL A 326 4.13 5.22 -19.88
C VAL A 326 5.51 5.46 -20.46
N TRP A 327 6.38 4.46 -20.36
CA TRP A 327 7.69 4.40 -20.99
C TRP A 327 7.72 3.28 -22.03
N LEU A 328 8.19 3.60 -23.23
CA LEU A 328 8.39 2.64 -24.32
C LEU A 328 9.87 2.62 -24.70
N ARG A 329 10.45 1.43 -24.74
CA ARG A 329 11.85 1.24 -25.11
C ARG A 329 12.10 1.79 -26.52
N GLY A 330 13.13 2.63 -26.66
CA GLY A 330 13.51 3.25 -27.93
C GLY A 330 12.59 4.36 -28.43
N ARG A 331 11.58 4.79 -27.66
CA ARG A 331 10.65 5.86 -28.05
C ARG A 331 10.88 7.13 -27.22
N ARG A 332 10.97 8.27 -27.91
CA ARG A 332 11.14 9.59 -27.26
C ARG A 332 9.84 10.04 -26.58
N ALA A 333 9.99 10.92 -25.59
CA ALA A 333 8.89 11.65 -24.99
C ALA A 333 8.03 12.36 -26.05
N GLN A 334 6.72 12.30 -25.86
CA GLN A 334 5.72 12.96 -26.69
C GLN A 334 5.02 14.06 -25.89
N PRO A 335 4.29 14.99 -26.57
CA PRO A 335 3.42 15.91 -25.88
C PRO A 335 2.46 15.16 -24.94
N PRO A 336 2.04 15.80 -23.83
CA PRO A 336 1.08 15.18 -22.94
C PRO A 336 -0.20 14.75 -23.64
N PHE A 337 -0.80 13.70 -23.12
CA PHE A 337 -2.05 13.14 -23.61
C PHE A 337 -3.14 13.33 -22.56
N TRP A 338 -4.34 13.66 -23.00
CA TRP A 338 -5.52 13.71 -22.14
C TRP A 338 -6.43 12.55 -22.49
N ILE A 339 -6.62 11.65 -21.52
CA ILE A 339 -7.66 10.64 -21.56
C ILE A 339 -9.00 11.39 -21.57
N PRO A 340 -9.89 11.12 -22.54
CA PRO A 340 -11.13 11.86 -22.70
C PRO A 340 -12.03 11.75 -21.45
N PRO A 341 -12.93 12.70 -21.21
CA PRO A 341 -13.90 12.58 -20.12
C PRO A 341 -14.90 11.45 -20.40
N VAL A 342 -15.69 11.09 -19.39
CA VAL A 342 -16.78 10.10 -19.49
C VAL A 342 -16.27 8.65 -19.62
N CYS A 343 -14.99 8.39 -19.39
CA CYS A 343 -14.42 7.03 -19.40
C CYS A 343 -15.01 6.17 -18.28
N ARG A 344 -15.29 6.72 -17.10
CA ARG A 344 -15.97 5.98 -16.03
C ARG A 344 -17.33 5.45 -16.50
N GLU A 345 -18.10 6.25 -17.23
CA GLU A 345 -19.40 5.81 -17.74
C GLU A 345 -19.26 4.84 -18.92
N THR A 346 -18.35 5.10 -19.85
CA THR A 346 -18.24 4.30 -21.09
C THR A 346 -17.40 3.03 -20.96
N LEU A 347 -16.43 3.00 -20.04
CA LEU A 347 -15.51 1.88 -19.85
C LEU A 347 -15.81 1.04 -18.61
N THR A 348 -16.77 1.43 -17.76
CA THR A 348 -17.29 0.51 -16.73
C THR A 348 -18.20 -0.51 -17.39
N ARG A 349 -17.97 -1.79 -17.09
CA ARG A 349 -18.78 -2.90 -17.61
C ARG A 349 -19.90 -3.28 -16.63
N PRO A 350 -21.02 -3.85 -17.11
CA PRO A 350 -22.14 -4.22 -16.24
C PRO A 350 -21.79 -5.19 -15.11
N ASP A 351 -20.82 -6.08 -15.33
CA ASP A 351 -20.34 -7.09 -14.38
C ASP A 351 -19.24 -6.58 -13.44
N ASP A 352 -18.72 -5.36 -13.63
CA ASP A 352 -17.58 -4.88 -12.85
C ASP A 352 -17.89 -4.83 -11.36
N ALA A 353 -19.04 -4.27 -11.00
CA ALA A 353 -19.44 -4.16 -9.60
C ALA A 353 -19.51 -5.55 -8.93
N GLU A 354 -20.04 -6.56 -9.63
CA GLU A 354 -20.10 -7.93 -9.12
C GLU A 354 -18.70 -8.53 -8.93
N ARG A 355 -17.78 -8.31 -9.89
CA ARG A 355 -16.45 -8.93 -9.90
C ARG A 355 -15.45 -8.26 -8.98
N PHE A 356 -15.35 -6.93 -9.05
CA PHE A 356 -14.27 -6.15 -8.46
C PHE A 356 -14.63 -5.58 -7.09
N THR A 357 -15.83 -5.83 -6.57
CA THR A 357 -16.14 -5.58 -5.14
C THR A 357 -15.99 -6.84 -4.28
N GLN A 358 -15.63 -7.97 -4.88
CA GLN A 358 -15.27 -9.19 -4.15
C GLN A 358 -13.84 -9.10 -3.61
N HIS A 359 -13.58 -9.88 -2.57
CA HIS A 359 -12.31 -9.92 -1.86
C HIS A 359 -11.80 -11.37 -1.76
N PRO A 360 -10.92 -11.83 -2.66
CA PRO A 360 -10.30 -11.10 -3.79
C PRO A 360 -11.24 -10.92 -4.99
N VAL A 361 -10.77 -10.18 -6.02
CA VAL A 361 -11.52 -9.98 -7.28
C VAL A 361 -11.89 -11.32 -7.90
N MET A 362 -13.13 -11.44 -8.36
CA MET A 362 -13.60 -12.63 -9.05
C MET A 362 -12.97 -12.72 -10.44
N ARG A 363 -12.20 -13.80 -10.66
CA ARG A 363 -11.59 -14.08 -11.96
C ARG A 363 -12.64 -14.35 -13.02
N ARG A 364 -12.40 -13.87 -14.24
CA ARG A 364 -13.21 -14.27 -15.38
C ARG A 364 -13.02 -15.77 -15.64
N ALA A 365 -14.10 -16.50 -15.89
CA ALA A 365 -13.99 -17.87 -16.39
C ALA A 365 -13.30 -17.86 -17.77
N ALA A 366 -12.27 -18.69 -17.93
CA ALA A 366 -11.48 -18.82 -19.16
C ALA A 366 -12.32 -19.35 -20.33
#